data_AF-A0A2A5BJN6-F1
#
_entry.id   AF-A0A2A5BJN6-F1
#
_cell.length_a   1.000
_cell.length_b   1.000
_cell.length_c   1.000
_cell.angle_alpha   90.00
_cell.angle_beta   90.00
_cell.angle_gamma   90.00
#
_symmetry.space_group_name_H-M   'P 1'
#
loop_
_entity.id
_entity.type
_entity.pdbx_description
1 polymer ?
#
loop_
_entity_poly.entity_id
_entity_poly.type
_entity_poly.pdbx_seq_one_letter_code
_entity_poly.pdbx_strand_id
1 'polypeptide(L)'
;FPVHPVHHQDIDLYHTVALVKIREDINFSFSQQEADLLLDPDLEKLNFTDVSANTTIGTVNNLDGLPLLATDENGHDVSERYFSVIDGRLVIRRATMPSMLTLDERIIQQDCLCYLMERLAR
;
A
#
# COMPACT_ATOMS: atom_id res chain seq x y z
N PHE A 1 37.01 -20.33 14.17
CA PHE A 1 35.97 -19.42 13.67
C PHE A 1 36.14 -19.31 12.17
N PRO A 2 35.15 -19.62 11.31
CA PRO A 2 35.35 -19.36 9.89
C PRO A 2 35.25 -17.85 9.68
N VAL A 3 36.32 -17.29 9.13
CA VAL A 3 36.41 -15.92 8.64
C VAL A 3 35.81 -15.94 7.25
N HIS A 4 34.54 -15.59 7.11
CA HIS A 4 33.98 -15.24 5.80
C HIS A 4 33.85 -13.72 5.75
N PRO A 5 34.53 -13.03 4.81
CA PRO A 5 34.24 -11.64 4.54
C PRO A 5 32.83 -11.56 3.97
N VAL A 6 31.96 -10.79 4.61
CA VAL A 6 30.64 -10.47 4.08
C VAL A 6 30.85 -9.76 2.75
N HIS A 7 30.42 -10.35 1.63
CA HIS A 7 30.51 -9.68 0.33
C HIS A 7 29.68 -8.39 0.38
N HIS A 8 30.33 -7.25 0.15
CA HIS A 8 29.78 -5.89 0.27
C HIS A 8 28.66 -5.52 -0.73
N GLN A 9 28.04 -6.48 -1.42
CA GLN A 9 27.27 -6.17 -2.64
C GLN A 9 25.75 -6.34 -2.63
N ASP A 10 25.12 -7.06 -1.70
CA ASP A 10 23.66 -7.27 -1.82
C ASP A 10 22.90 -6.79 -0.58
N ILE A 11 23.09 -5.51 -0.20
CA ILE A 11 22.16 -4.84 0.72
C ILE A 11 21.14 -4.11 -0.16
N ASP A 12 19.94 -4.67 -0.29
CA ASP A 12 18.79 -3.95 -0.83
C ASP A 12 18.35 -2.89 0.18
N LEU A 13 18.72 -1.63 -0.07
CA LEU A 13 18.29 -0.50 0.74
C LEU A 13 16.92 -0.02 0.24
N TYR A 14 15.95 0.06 1.14
CA TYR A 14 14.62 0.60 0.86
C TYR A 14 14.44 1.95 1.53
N HIS A 15 13.68 2.83 0.89
CA HIS A 15 13.27 4.10 1.47
C HIS A 15 11.75 4.23 1.37
N THR A 16 11.13 4.78 2.41
CA THR A 16 9.72 5.12 2.42
C THR A 16 9.47 6.27 1.44
N VAL A 17 8.53 6.08 0.52
CA VAL A 17 8.18 7.06 -0.52
C VAL A 17 6.81 7.68 -0.33
N ALA A 18 5.91 7.01 0.39
CA ALA A 18 4.58 7.55 0.68
C ALA A 18 3.96 6.95 1.95
N LEU A 19 3.19 7.76 2.66
CA LEU A 19 2.21 7.34 3.66
C LEU A 19 0.85 7.21 2.98
N VAL A 20 0.15 6.09 3.17
CA VAL A 20 -1.16 5.83 2.53
C VAL A 20 -2.24 5.80 3.59
N LYS A 21 -3.27 6.61 3.42
CA LYS A 21 -4.47 6.62 4.24
C LYS A 21 -5.69 6.28 3.39
N ILE A 22 -6.72 5.76 4.03
CA ILE A 22 -8.07 5.75 3.44
C ILE A 22 -8.64 7.16 3.62
N ARG A 23 -9.30 7.69 2.60
CA ARG A 23 -9.92 9.02 2.69
C ARG A 23 -11.02 9.01 3.75
N GLU A 24 -11.18 10.13 4.46
CA GLU A 24 -12.07 10.22 5.63
C GLU A 24 -13.55 9.98 5.32
N ASP A 25 -13.97 10.25 4.09
CA ASP A 25 -15.33 10.09 3.59
C ASP A 25 -15.64 8.68 3.07
N ILE A 26 -14.68 7.75 3.12
CA ILE A 26 -14.80 6.40 2.59
C ILE A 26 -15.06 5.41 3.73
N ASN A 27 -16.20 4.72 3.67
CA ASN A 27 -16.43 3.57 4.52
C ASN A 27 -15.72 2.34 3.94
N PHE A 28 -14.84 1.72 4.70
CA PHE A 28 -14.12 0.53 4.25
C PHE A 28 -14.32 -0.65 5.20
N SER A 29 -14.14 -1.86 4.68
CA SER A 29 -14.13 -3.07 5.50
C SER A 29 -13.30 -4.17 4.85
N PHE A 30 -12.95 -5.19 5.63
CA PHE A 30 -12.44 -6.48 5.12
C PHE A 30 -13.53 -7.54 4.95
N SER A 31 -14.76 -7.27 5.38
CA SER A 31 -15.84 -8.27 5.43
C SER A 31 -17.22 -7.78 5.00
N GLN A 32 -17.51 -6.48 5.12
CA GLN A 32 -18.81 -5.91 4.78
C GLN A 32 -18.87 -5.57 3.29
N GLN A 33 -19.61 -6.37 2.50
CA GLN A 33 -19.66 -6.23 1.04
C GLN A 33 -20.26 -4.91 0.54
N GLU A 34 -21.09 -4.26 1.35
CA GLU A 34 -21.73 -2.98 1.03
C GLU A 34 -20.83 -1.77 1.34
N ALA A 35 -19.62 -1.97 1.87
CA ALA A 35 -18.67 -0.88 2.09
C ALA A 35 -18.22 -0.26 0.76
N ASP A 36 -17.88 1.03 0.78
CA ASP A 36 -17.39 1.75 -0.40
C ASP A 36 -16.07 1.17 -0.90
N LEU A 37 -15.21 0.73 0.04
CA LEU A 37 -13.98 0.01 -0.21
C LEU A 37 -13.95 -1.32 0.56
N LEU A 38 -13.98 -2.44 -0.15
CA LEU A 38 -13.77 -3.77 0.42
C LEU A 38 -12.30 -4.18 0.19
N LEU A 39 -11.49 -4.16 1.24
CA LEU A 39 -10.09 -4.56 1.19
C LEU A 39 -9.93 -6.08 1.20
N ASP A 40 -8.86 -6.57 0.59
CA ASP A 40 -8.54 -8.00 0.59
C ASP A 40 -8.24 -8.49 2.02
N PRO A 41 -8.90 -9.55 2.53
CA PRO A 41 -8.64 -10.07 3.88
C PRO A 41 -7.24 -10.67 4.05
N ASP A 42 -6.50 -10.90 2.96
CA ASP A 42 -5.11 -11.37 2.97
C ASP A 42 -4.09 -10.23 2.78
N LEU A 43 -4.53 -8.96 2.85
CA LEU A 43 -3.70 -7.79 2.55
C LEU A 43 -2.41 -7.73 3.39
N GLU A 44 -2.44 -8.15 4.66
CA GLU A 44 -1.26 -8.22 5.53
C GLU A 44 -0.12 -9.06 4.96
N LYS A 45 -0.40 -10.04 4.09
CA LYS A 45 0.63 -10.89 3.44
C LYS A 45 1.54 -10.09 2.50
N LEU A 46 1.12 -8.89 2.10
CA LEU A 46 1.91 -8.01 1.23
C LEU A 46 2.99 -7.24 1.99
N ASN A 47 2.96 -7.22 3.33
CA ASN A 47 3.96 -6.53 4.14
C ASN A 47 5.38 -7.03 3.82
N PHE A 48 6.27 -6.08 3.51
CA PHE A 48 7.69 -6.34 3.23
C PHE A 48 7.94 -7.29 2.05
N THR A 49 6.98 -7.36 1.12
CA THR A 49 7.12 -8.09 -0.14
C THR A 49 7.06 -7.14 -1.32
N ASP A 50 7.83 -7.41 -2.37
CA ASP A 50 7.71 -6.67 -3.62
C ASP A 50 6.35 -6.95 -4.26
N VAL A 51 5.54 -5.91 -4.39
CA VAL A 51 4.24 -5.99 -5.02
C VAL A 51 4.34 -5.43 -6.43
N SER A 52 3.99 -6.25 -7.43
CA SER A 52 4.01 -5.83 -8.83
C SER A 52 2.88 -4.85 -9.13
N ALA A 53 3.08 -4.02 -10.16
CA ALA A 53 2.00 -3.26 -10.76
C ALA A 53 0.85 -4.19 -11.21
N ASN A 54 -0.37 -3.67 -11.18
CA ASN A 54 -1.64 -4.34 -11.43
C ASN A 54 -2.06 -5.35 -10.35
N THR A 55 -1.39 -5.39 -9.19
CA THR A 55 -1.87 -6.16 -8.04
C THR A 55 -3.14 -5.54 -7.49
N THR A 56 -4.21 -6.33 -7.39
CA THR A 56 -5.46 -5.91 -6.76
C THR A 56 -5.35 -6.04 -5.25
N ILE A 57 -5.79 -5.01 -4.53
CA ILE A 57 -5.77 -4.96 -3.05
C ILE A 57 -7.16 -4.79 -2.43
N GLY A 58 -8.19 -4.68 -3.27
CA GLY A 58 -9.58 -4.56 -2.86
C GLY A 58 -10.51 -4.25 -4.03
N THR A 59 -11.80 -4.17 -3.74
CA THR A 59 -12.85 -3.72 -4.66
C THR A 59 -13.50 -2.45 -4.16
N VAL A 60 -13.97 -1.63 -5.08
CA VAL A 60 -14.69 -0.40 -4.78
C VAL A 60 -16.12 -0.47 -5.28
N ASN A 61 -17.04 0.06 -4.49
CA ASN A 61 -18.46 0.12 -4.79
C ASN A 61 -18.89 1.58 -4.94
N ASN A 62 -19.53 1.92 -6.07
CA ASN A 62 -20.18 3.22 -6.27
C ASN A 62 -19.29 4.46 -5.99
N LEU A 63 -18.00 4.41 -6.31
CA LEU A 63 -17.07 5.53 -6.16
C LEU A 63 -16.65 6.13 -7.51
N ASP A 64 -16.68 7.46 -7.60
CA ASP A 64 -16.22 8.24 -8.76
C ASP A 64 -14.71 8.58 -8.72
N GLY A 65 -13.97 8.07 -7.73
CA GLY A 65 -12.56 8.43 -7.51
C GLY A 65 -11.77 7.41 -6.69
N LEU A 66 -10.52 7.76 -6.36
CA LEU A 66 -9.66 6.92 -5.53
C LEU A 66 -10.09 6.98 -4.06
N PRO A 67 -10.30 5.84 -3.39
CA PRO A 67 -10.63 5.81 -1.96
C PRO A 67 -9.41 6.05 -1.06
N LEU A 68 -8.21 6.09 -1.64
CA LEU A 68 -6.95 6.27 -0.92
C LEU A 68 -6.37 7.66 -1.14
N LEU A 69 -5.63 8.13 -0.14
CA LEU A 69 -4.74 9.28 -0.20
C LEU A 69 -3.32 8.80 0.10
N ALA A 70 -2.43 8.86 -0.88
CA ALA A 70 -1.00 8.64 -0.70
C ALA A 70 -0.27 9.98 -0.66
N THR A 71 0.53 10.23 0.36
CA THR A 71 1.25 11.49 0.56
C THR A 71 2.75 11.22 0.62
N ASP A 72 3.54 11.94 -0.18
CA ASP A 72 5.00 11.83 -0.18
C ASP A 72 5.67 12.55 1.01
N GLU A 73 6.99 12.45 1.12
CA GLU A 73 7.78 13.07 2.19
C GLU A 73 7.69 14.61 2.22
N ASN A 74 7.27 15.23 1.11
CA ASN A 74 7.10 16.68 0.98
C ASN A 74 5.65 17.12 1.23
N GLY A 75 4.74 16.18 1.52
CA GLY A 75 3.33 16.46 1.73
C GLY A 75 2.49 16.52 0.45
N HIS A 76 3.03 16.11 -0.71
CA HIS A 76 2.27 16.13 -1.96
C HIS A 76 1.39 14.88 -2.11
N ASP A 77 0.20 15.07 -2.67
CA ASP A 77 -0.66 13.96 -3.09
C ASP A 77 -0.03 13.22 -4.29
N VAL A 78 0.31 11.96 -4.06
CA VAL A 78 0.87 11.04 -5.04
C VAL A 78 -0.03 9.81 -5.24
N SER A 79 -1.32 9.90 -4.89
CA SER A 79 -2.28 8.79 -4.94
C SER A 79 -2.34 8.14 -6.32
N GLU A 80 -2.51 8.93 -7.38
CA GLU A 80 -2.62 8.43 -8.76
C GLU A 80 -1.30 7.87 -9.32
N ARG A 81 -0.18 8.13 -8.66
CA ARG A 81 1.11 7.51 -8.99
C ARG A 81 1.14 6.05 -8.57
N TYR A 82 0.51 5.71 -7.45
CA TYR A 82 0.59 4.38 -6.83
C TYR A 82 -0.68 3.56 -6.97
N PHE A 83 -1.85 4.18 -7.13
CA PHE A 83 -3.13 3.50 -7.15
C PHE A 83 -3.99 3.92 -8.33
N SER A 84 -4.84 3.00 -8.77
CA SER A 84 -5.91 3.27 -9.74
C SER A 84 -7.11 2.39 -9.43
N VAL A 85 -8.30 2.83 -9.82
CA VAL A 85 -9.49 1.99 -9.87
C VAL A 85 -9.71 1.53 -11.31
N ILE A 86 -9.76 0.22 -11.53
CA ILE A 86 -9.98 -0.39 -12.86
C ILE A 86 -11.08 -1.44 -12.73
N ASP A 87 -12.20 -1.24 -13.43
CA ASP A 87 -13.37 -2.13 -13.39
C ASP A 87 -13.84 -2.44 -11.95
N GLY A 88 -13.92 -1.42 -11.10
CA GLY A 88 -14.32 -1.59 -9.70
C GLY A 88 -13.26 -2.26 -8.80
N ARG A 89 -12.03 -2.44 -9.28
CA ARG A 89 -10.92 -2.98 -8.49
C ARG A 89 -9.92 -1.90 -8.14
N LEU A 90 -9.56 -1.80 -6.86
CA LEU A 90 -8.46 -0.97 -6.42
C LEU A 90 -7.14 -1.72 -6.67
N VAL A 91 -6.30 -1.17 -7.54
CA VAL A 91 -5.04 -1.80 -7.95
C VAL A 91 -3.84 -0.91 -7.64
N ILE A 92 -2.73 -1.54 -7.31
CA ILE A 92 -1.41 -0.91 -7.25
C ILE A 92 -0.93 -0.69 -8.68
N ARG A 93 -0.64 0.56 -9.05
CA ARG A 93 -0.21 0.96 -10.39
C ARG A 93 1.30 0.88 -10.59
N ARG A 94 2.08 1.04 -9.53
CA ARG A 94 3.54 1.07 -9.56
C ARG A 94 4.11 0.05 -8.60
N ALA A 95 5.12 -0.69 -9.06
CA ALA A 95 5.79 -1.68 -8.22
C ALA A 95 6.36 -0.99 -6.97
N THR A 96 6.04 -1.56 -5.81
CA THR A 96 6.33 -0.97 -4.49
C THR A 96 6.33 -2.07 -3.45
N MET A 97 6.90 -1.79 -2.27
CA MET A 97 6.84 -2.67 -1.11
C MET A 97 6.00 -2.01 -0.01
N PRO A 98 4.78 -2.48 0.26
CA PRO A 98 3.99 -2.01 1.39
C PRO A 98 4.58 -2.45 2.73
N SER A 99 4.33 -1.68 3.78
CA SER A 99 4.67 -2.04 5.16
C SER A 99 3.64 -1.50 6.15
N MET A 100 3.58 -2.12 7.33
CA MET A 100 2.63 -1.81 8.40
C MET A 100 1.15 -1.96 8.00
N LEU A 101 0.85 -2.80 7.01
CA LEU A 101 -0.53 -3.24 6.77
C LEU A 101 -1.02 -4.01 8.00
N THR A 102 -2.27 -3.74 8.38
CA THR A 102 -3.00 -4.51 9.40
C THR A 102 -4.43 -4.79 8.93
N LEU A 103 -5.08 -5.80 9.50
CA LEU A 103 -6.52 -6.05 9.31
C LEU A 103 -7.41 -5.38 10.37
N ASP A 104 -6.85 -4.67 11.36
CA ASP A 104 -7.68 -3.92 12.33
C ASP A 104 -8.16 -2.60 11.71
N GLU A 105 -9.42 -2.60 11.27
CA GLU A 105 -10.10 -1.45 10.67
C GLU A 105 -10.00 -0.19 11.55
N ARG A 106 -9.98 -0.33 12.88
CA ARG A 106 -9.90 0.84 13.79
C ARG A 106 -8.51 1.47 13.77
N ILE A 107 -7.46 0.65 13.66
CA ILE A 107 -6.08 1.15 13.58
C ILE A 107 -5.88 1.88 12.25
N ILE A 108 -6.37 1.29 11.15
CA ILE A 108 -6.26 1.91 9.81
C ILE A 108 -6.97 3.26 9.77
N GLN A 109 -8.18 3.36 10.35
CA GLN A 109 -8.95 4.60 10.37
C GLN A 109 -8.27 5.71 11.20
N GLN A 110 -7.56 5.35 12.26
CA GLN A 110 -6.92 6.30 13.18
C GLN A 110 -5.55 6.78 12.71
N ASP A 111 -4.80 5.94 12.02
CA ASP A 111 -3.43 6.24 11.60
C ASP A 111 -3.30 6.24 10.07
N CYS A 112 -3.05 5.06 9.50
CA CYS A 112 -2.82 4.87 8.08
C CYS A 112 -3.12 3.43 7.66
N LEU A 113 -3.30 3.22 6.35
CA LEU A 113 -3.41 1.89 5.76
C LEU A 113 -2.03 1.22 5.71
N CYS A 114 -1.03 1.92 5.20
CA CYS A 114 0.35 1.44 5.10
C CYS A 114 1.33 2.56 4.76
N TYR A 115 2.61 2.19 4.75
CA TYR A 115 3.66 2.95 4.09
C TYR A 115 4.11 2.22 2.83
N LEU A 116 4.39 2.97 1.78
CA LEU A 116 5.00 2.45 0.55
C LEU A 116 6.49 2.71 0.58
N MET A 117 7.27 1.70 0.19
CA MET A 117 8.71 1.78 0.07
C MET A 117 9.17 1.41 -1.34
N GLU A 118 10.24 2.04 -1.80
CA GLU A 118 10.91 1.70 -3.05
C GLU A 118 12.38 1.35 -2.80
N ARG A 119 12.90 0.41 -3.60
CA ARG A 119 14.32 0.09 -3.58
C ARG A 119 15.11 1.28 -4.07
N LEU A 120 16.14 1.67 -3.33
CA LEU A 120 17.09 2.68 -3.74
C LEU A 120 18.00 2.09 -4.83
N ALA A 121 17.66 2.34 -6.10
CA ALA A 121 18.56 2.04 -7.20
C ALA A 121 19.76 2.99 -7.12
N ARG A 122 20.97 2.44 -7.11
CA ARG A 122 22.22 3.21 -7.19
C ARG A 122 22.40 3.83 -8.57
#